data_AF-A0A8C5S3X3-F1
#
_entry.id   AF-A0A8C5S3X3-F1
#
_cell.length_a   1.000
_cell.length_b   1.000
_cell.length_c   1.000
_cell.angle_alpha   90.00
_cell.angle_beta   90.00
_cell.angle_gamma   90.00
#
_symmetry.space_group_name_H-M   'P 1'
#
loop_
_entity.id
_entity.type
_entity.pdbx_description
1 polymer ?
#
loop_
_entity_poly.entity_id
_entity_poly.type
_entity_poly.pdbx_seq_one_letter_code
_entity_poly.pdbx_strand_id
1 'polypeptide(L)'
;MAKMSTGDKERPPQLLFVKALASRGRIEAIAQQMGYHPHYLDSFLRMQHYLLHMDGPLPFDCRHFIAIMAAARLRCLYLVNLHVLQFLRVGGDPLWLRGLDCIPPKLRRLSEINKVLAHRPWLVCKEHIEKLLKISEQSWSLAELVHAVVLLAHCHALASFAFGCGCEQDLGPEEGRAPLKLGLPGSVCFCDVGNGCSQELLHLNRKRSLDSCVELESLRERIHWLQVGSEAREELRLPAQREEGFNGEFLGAADLSCYVLDPSFGYQEFAQCHEGQPQIFRVQDYSWEDHGFSLVNRLYSDIGHLLDEKFRKVDGLHNCSMAKRQGCEQATFKRAIWNYVHCMFGIRYDDYDYAEVNHLLERILKLYIKTVTCSPEKMDPQVFERFWKQFKHSEKVHVNLLILEARLQAELLYALRAITHYMVS
;
A
#
# COMPACT_ATOMS: atom_id res chain seq x y z
N MET A 1 7.77 -59.52 -13.74
CA MET A 1 7.50 -58.12 -14.14
C MET A 1 7.82 -57.21 -12.96
N ALA A 2 8.62 -56.17 -13.16
CA ALA A 2 8.96 -55.22 -12.10
C ALA A 2 7.92 -54.10 -12.01
N LYS A 3 7.62 -53.62 -10.79
CA LYS A 3 6.86 -52.37 -10.59
C LYS A 3 7.81 -51.19 -10.71
N MET A 4 7.72 -50.43 -11.79
CA MET A 4 8.37 -49.11 -11.87
C MET A 4 7.51 -48.08 -11.14
N SER A 5 8.06 -47.50 -10.07
CA SER A 5 7.56 -46.26 -9.49
C SER A 5 8.16 -45.08 -10.25
N THR A 6 7.32 -44.23 -10.84
CA THR A 6 7.71 -42.94 -11.42
C THR A 6 6.72 -41.87 -11.01
N GLY A 7 6.76 -41.50 -9.73
CA GLY A 7 6.04 -40.35 -9.21
C GLY A 7 6.86 -39.06 -9.36
N ASP A 8 6.72 -38.35 -10.47
CA ASP A 8 7.04 -36.92 -10.54
C ASP A 8 5.91 -36.20 -11.26
N LYS A 9 4.90 -35.77 -10.49
CA LYS A 9 3.81 -34.95 -11.02
C LYS A 9 4.28 -33.51 -11.13
N GLU A 10 4.16 -32.98 -12.34
CA GLU A 10 4.34 -31.59 -12.76
C GLU A 10 4.25 -30.57 -11.61
N ARG A 11 5.38 -29.99 -11.23
CA ARG A 11 5.41 -28.84 -10.32
C ARG A 11 4.89 -27.64 -11.12
N PRO A 12 3.78 -26.99 -10.72
CA PRO A 12 3.22 -25.90 -11.52
C PRO A 12 4.21 -24.73 -11.62
N PRO A 13 4.30 -24.04 -12.77
CA PRO A 13 5.25 -22.92 -12.98
C PRO A 13 5.15 -21.81 -11.91
N GLN A 14 3.98 -21.64 -11.31
CA GLN A 14 3.71 -20.75 -10.17
C GLN A 14 4.72 -20.93 -9.02
N LEU A 15 5.03 -22.18 -8.64
CA LEU A 15 5.96 -22.47 -7.54
C LEU A 15 7.43 -22.18 -7.92
N LEU A 16 7.75 -22.15 -9.21
CA LEU A 16 9.06 -21.74 -9.72
C LEU A 16 9.21 -20.22 -9.73
N PHE A 17 8.14 -19.46 -10.03
CA PHE A 17 8.17 -18.00 -10.01
C PHE A 17 8.41 -17.45 -8.59
N VAL A 18 7.69 -17.95 -7.59
CA VAL A 18 7.91 -17.59 -6.17
C VAL A 18 9.34 -17.92 -5.72
N LYS A 19 9.89 -19.08 -6.16
CA LYS A 19 11.28 -19.45 -5.88
C LYS A 19 12.30 -18.61 -6.63
N ALA A 20 12.01 -18.15 -7.85
CA ALA A 20 12.87 -17.29 -8.65
C ALA A 20 12.96 -15.86 -8.10
N LEU A 21 11.89 -15.36 -7.46
CA LEU A 21 11.94 -14.12 -6.69
C LEU A 21 12.73 -14.31 -5.39
N ALA A 22 12.50 -15.41 -4.66
CA ALA A 22 13.25 -15.72 -3.44
C ALA A 22 14.76 -15.94 -3.67
N SER A 23 15.15 -16.49 -4.83
CA SER A 23 16.56 -16.72 -5.17
C SER A 23 17.33 -15.46 -5.56
N ARG A 24 16.68 -14.30 -5.71
CA ARG A 24 17.33 -13.00 -6.00
C ARG A 24 17.93 -12.29 -4.76
N GLY A 25 18.13 -13.02 -3.66
CA GLY A 25 19.02 -12.63 -2.56
C GLY A 25 18.37 -11.91 -1.38
N ARG A 26 17.18 -11.35 -1.53
CA ARG A 26 16.27 -10.93 -0.44
C ARG A 26 14.84 -10.96 -0.96
N ILE A 27 13.93 -11.63 -0.25
CA ILE A 27 12.49 -11.49 -0.50
C ILE A 27 12.10 -10.09 -0.03
N GLU A 28 11.42 -9.31 -0.88
CA GLU A 28 10.92 -7.96 -0.54
C GLU A 28 10.04 -8.05 0.73
N ALA A 29 10.19 -7.10 1.67
CA ALA A 29 9.56 -7.19 3.00
C ALA A 29 8.03 -7.42 2.90
N ILE A 30 7.38 -6.72 1.97
CA ILE A 30 5.96 -6.91 1.63
C ILE A 30 5.63 -8.37 1.28
N ALA A 31 6.44 -9.02 0.43
CA ALA A 31 6.22 -10.41 0.04
C ALA A 31 6.49 -11.39 1.20
N GLN A 32 7.37 -11.05 2.15
CA GLN A 32 7.53 -11.81 3.39
C GLN A 32 6.25 -11.73 4.25
N GLN A 33 5.70 -10.52 4.43
CA GLN A 33 4.46 -10.30 5.18
C GLN A 33 3.26 -10.99 4.52
N MET A 34 3.13 -10.90 3.19
CA MET A 34 2.09 -11.60 2.44
C MET A 34 2.28 -13.13 2.43
N GLY A 35 3.51 -13.62 2.67
CA GLY A 35 3.83 -15.05 2.80
C GLY A 35 3.12 -15.78 3.93
N TYR A 36 2.56 -15.07 4.91
CA TYR A 36 1.65 -15.66 5.92
C TYR A 36 0.31 -16.14 5.32
N HIS A 37 -0.03 -15.73 4.09
CA HIS A 37 -1.22 -16.18 3.34
C HIS A 37 -0.84 -16.57 1.89
N PRO A 38 -0.20 -17.75 1.67
CA PRO A 38 0.43 -18.08 0.39
C PRO A 38 -0.50 -18.03 -0.84
N HIS A 39 -1.78 -18.38 -0.69
CA HIS A 39 -2.76 -18.31 -1.77
C HIS A 39 -3.11 -16.88 -2.20
N TYR A 40 -2.97 -15.90 -1.31
CA TYR A 40 -3.07 -14.49 -1.65
C TYR A 40 -1.76 -13.98 -2.28
N LEU A 41 -0.61 -14.33 -1.69
CA LEU A 41 0.71 -13.94 -2.20
C LEU A 41 0.88 -14.32 -3.69
N ASP A 42 0.45 -15.51 -4.10
CA ASP A 42 0.50 -15.94 -5.51
C ASP A 42 -0.30 -15.00 -6.44
N SER A 43 -1.55 -14.68 -6.10
CA SER A 43 -2.40 -13.77 -6.89
C SER A 43 -1.89 -12.32 -6.86
N PHE A 44 -1.32 -11.87 -5.73
CA PHE A 44 -0.64 -10.58 -5.61
C PHE A 44 0.58 -10.50 -6.54
N LEU A 45 1.47 -11.49 -6.50
CA LEU A 45 2.67 -11.53 -7.34
C LEU A 45 2.33 -11.62 -8.84
N ARG A 46 1.28 -12.37 -9.20
CA ARG A 46 0.79 -12.41 -10.59
C ARG A 46 0.29 -11.03 -11.06
N MET A 47 -0.48 -10.32 -10.22
CA MET A 47 -0.94 -8.97 -10.52
C MET A 47 0.21 -7.95 -10.61
N GLN A 48 1.15 -7.96 -9.66
CA GLN A 48 2.31 -7.07 -9.64
C GLN A 48 3.25 -7.33 -10.84
N HIS A 49 3.42 -8.59 -11.24
CA HIS A 49 4.18 -8.96 -12.43
C HIS A 49 3.49 -8.44 -13.70
N TYR A 50 2.18 -8.66 -13.85
CA TYR A 50 1.40 -8.18 -14.99
C TYR A 50 1.46 -6.64 -15.10
N LEU A 51 1.14 -5.93 -14.01
CA LEU A 51 1.14 -4.47 -13.98
C LEU A 51 2.46 -3.84 -14.38
N LEU A 52 3.59 -4.36 -13.89
CA LEU A 52 4.89 -3.68 -13.95
C LEU A 52 5.88 -4.27 -14.96
N HIS A 53 5.71 -5.53 -15.39
CA HIS A 53 6.75 -6.25 -16.15
C HIS A 53 6.25 -6.98 -17.41
N MET A 54 4.94 -7.19 -17.58
CA MET A 54 4.38 -7.71 -18.84
C MET A 54 4.13 -6.59 -19.85
N ASP A 55 4.03 -6.92 -21.13
CA ASP A 55 3.62 -5.96 -22.17
C ASP A 55 2.23 -5.35 -21.86
N GLY A 56 2.03 -4.11 -22.28
CA GLY A 56 0.84 -3.34 -21.92
C GLY A 56 0.88 -1.89 -22.42
N PRO A 57 -0.18 -1.11 -22.18
CA PRO A 57 -0.33 0.24 -22.73
C PRO A 57 0.80 1.23 -22.39
N LEU A 58 1.45 1.08 -21.23
CA LEU A 58 2.51 1.99 -20.77
C LEU A 58 3.93 1.42 -20.91
N PRO A 59 4.93 2.25 -21.25
CA PRO A 59 6.36 1.95 -21.11
C PRO A 59 6.77 1.64 -19.65
N PHE A 60 7.78 0.78 -19.46
CA PHE A 60 8.16 0.27 -18.12
C PHE A 60 8.68 1.36 -17.16
N ASP A 61 9.45 2.31 -17.68
CA ASP A 61 9.91 3.51 -16.97
C ASP A 61 8.72 4.36 -16.50
N CYS A 62 7.76 4.63 -17.39
CA CYS A 62 6.52 5.34 -17.06
C CYS A 62 5.76 4.65 -15.92
N ARG A 63 5.63 3.31 -15.95
CA ARG A 63 4.93 2.55 -14.90
C ARG A 63 5.60 2.70 -13.53
N HIS A 64 6.93 2.56 -13.48
CA HIS A 64 7.67 2.72 -12.22
C HIS A 64 7.66 4.16 -11.73
N PHE A 65 7.69 5.17 -12.62
CA PHE A 65 7.56 6.56 -12.19
C PHE A 65 6.16 6.89 -11.65
N ILE A 66 5.09 6.35 -12.27
CA ILE A 66 3.73 6.45 -11.72
C ILE A 66 3.64 5.82 -10.33
N ALA A 67 4.32 4.69 -10.10
CA ALA A 67 4.40 4.04 -8.79
C ALA A 67 5.18 4.89 -7.75
N ILE A 68 6.25 5.58 -8.15
CA ILE A 68 6.96 6.57 -7.31
C ILE A 68 6.00 7.71 -6.92
N MET A 69 5.30 8.31 -7.89
CA MET A 69 4.34 9.39 -7.67
C MET A 69 3.21 8.99 -6.71
N ALA A 70 2.73 7.75 -6.77
CA ALA A 70 1.71 7.20 -5.88
C ALA A 70 2.23 6.92 -4.47
N ALA A 71 3.40 6.26 -4.35
CA ALA A 71 4.02 6.00 -3.05
C ALA A 71 4.36 7.30 -2.31
N ALA A 72 4.83 8.33 -3.02
CA ALA A 72 5.13 9.64 -2.47
C ALA A 72 3.89 10.39 -1.95
N ARG A 73 2.69 10.22 -2.54
CA ARG A 73 1.43 10.80 -2.02
C ARG A 73 1.10 10.39 -0.59
N LEU A 74 1.62 9.24 -0.13
CA LEU A 74 1.43 8.68 1.21
C LEU A 74 2.75 8.58 1.98
N ARG A 75 3.79 9.30 1.53
CA ARG A 75 5.14 9.37 2.15
C ARG A 75 5.80 8.00 2.39
N CYS A 76 5.48 7.02 1.55
CA CYS A 76 5.96 5.63 1.67
C CYS A 76 7.37 5.50 1.07
N LEU A 77 8.39 5.80 1.87
CA LEU A 77 9.79 5.83 1.44
C LEU A 77 10.29 4.44 1.00
N TYR A 78 9.82 3.36 1.64
CA TYR A 78 10.09 1.99 1.20
C TYR A 78 9.66 1.75 -0.27
N LEU A 79 8.43 2.14 -0.64
CA LEU A 79 7.93 1.92 -2.00
C LEU A 79 8.54 2.91 -3.00
N VAL A 80 8.81 4.15 -2.61
CA VAL A 80 9.56 5.10 -3.46
C VAL A 80 10.93 4.51 -3.79
N ASN A 81 11.72 4.11 -2.78
CA ASN A 81 13.05 3.54 -3.00
C ASN A 81 13.01 2.25 -3.82
N LEU A 82 12.03 1.38 -3.58
CA LEU A 82 11.82 0.17 -4.39
C LEU A 82 11.58 0.52 -5.86
N HIS A 83 10.68 1.45 -6.16
CA HIS A 83 10.35 1.81 -7.54
C HIS A 83 11.42 2.70 -8.22
N VAL A 84 12.17 3.52 -7.49
CA VAL A 84 13.39 4.19 -7.99
C VAL A 84 14.41 3.17 -8.48
N LEU A 85 14.66 2.11 -7.70
CA LEU A 85 15.58 1.04 -8.09
C LEU A 85 15.11 0.28 -9.34
N GLN A 86 13.80 0.01 -9.47
CA GLN A 86 13.28 -0.66 -10.68
C GLN A 86 13.24 0.28 -11.90
N PHE A 87 12.88 1.56 -11.72
CA PHE A 87 12.90 2.59 -12.76
C PHE A 87 14.28 2.71 -13.43
N LEU A 88 15.34 2.79 -12.62
CA LEU A 88 16.72 2.83 -13.13
C LEU A 88 17.13 1.50 -13.82
N ARG A 89 16.66 0.35 -13.32
CA ARG A 89 16.94 -0.97 -13.94
C ARG A 89 16.28 -1.17 -15.30
N VAL A 90 15.14 -0.54 -15.56
CA VAL A 90 14.47 -0.58 -16.89
C VAL A 90 14.97 0.53 -17.84
N GLY A 91 16.00 1.28 -17.44
CA GLY A 91 16.61 2.33 -18.27
C GLY A 91 15.90 3.69 -18.23
N GLY A 92 15.06 3.94 -17.21
CA GLY A 92 14.40 5.23 -17.02
C GLY A 92 15.40 6.37 -16.76
N ASP A 93 15.12 7.54 -17.34
CA ASP A 93 15.99 8.73 -17.28
C ASP A 93 16.19 9.23 -15.84
N PRO A 94 17.43 9.22 -15.29
CA PRO A 94 17.71 9.70 -13.94
C PRO A 94 17.35 11.17 -13.69
N LEU A 95 17.18 12.01 -14.73
CA LEU A 95 16.72 13.38 -14.57
C LEU A 95 15.30 13.45 -13.99
N TRP A 96 14.43 12.48 -14.28
CA TRP A 96 13.06 12.44 -13.75
C TRP A 96 13.03 12.32 -12.23
N LEU A 97 14.06 11.69 -11.64
CA LEU A 97 14.22 11.54 -10.18
C LEU A 97 14.51 12.87 -9.46
N ARG A 98 14.71 13.97 -10.18
CA ARG A 98 14.81 15.33 -9.62
C ARG A 98 13.44 15.94 -9.27
N GLY A 99 12.34 15.33 -9.72
CA GLY A 99 10.97 15.73 -9.38
C GLY A 99 10.08 16.02 -10.59
N LEU A 100 8.83 16.41 -10.31
CA LEU A 100 7.76 16.56 -11.31
C LEU A 100 8.10 17.56 -12.43
N ASP A 101 8.97 18.55 -12.20
CA ASP A 101 9.37 19.50 -13.24
C ASP A 101 10.31 18.91 -14.31
N CYS A 102 10.96 17.78 -14.01
CA CYS A 102 11.88 17.10 -14.91
C CYS A 102 11.23 15.94 -15.70
N ILE A 103 9.95 15.63 -15.48
CA ILE A 103 9.25 14.53 -16.19
C ILE A 103 8.41 15.03 -17.38
N PRO A 104 8.11 14.16 -18.37
CA PRO A 104 7.26 14.49 -19.51
C PRO A 104 5.90 15.09 -19.11
N PRO A 105 5.39 16.12 -19.84
CA PRO A 105 4.11 16.74 -19.54
C PRO A 105 2.92 15.76 -19.47
N LYS A 106 2.94 14.68 -20.26
CA LYS A 106 1.94 13.61 -20.19
C LYS A 106 1.84 12.99 -18.79
N LEU A 107 2.97 12.62 -18.17
CA LEU A 107 3.01 12.10 -16.81
C LEU A 107 2.67 13.17 -15.77
N ARG A 108 3.17 14.40 -15.93
CA ARG A 108 2.91 15.50 -14.99
C ARG A 108 1.40 15.80 -14.82
N ARG A 109 0.62 15.70 -15.90
CA ARG A 109 -0.87 15.85 -15.87
C ARG A 109 -1.55 14.83 -14.94
N LEU A 110 -0.97 13.65 -14.74
CA LEU A 110 -1.53 12.61 -13.86
C LEU A 110 -1.49 13.00 -12.37
N SER A 111 -0.69 14.00 -11.99
CA SER A 111 -0.51 14.43 -10.59
C SER A 111 -1.80 14.87 -9.91
N GLU A 112 -2.75 15.45 -10.65
CA GLU A 112 -4.05 15.88 -10.11
C GLU A 112 -4.93 14.69 -9.73
N ILE A 113 -5.13 13.73 -10.66
CA ILE A 113 -5.93 12.53 -10.34
C ILE A 113 -5.22 11.66 -9.29
N ASN A 114 -3.88 11.58 -9.29
CA ASN A 114 -3.09 10.94 -8.24
C ASN A 114 -3.38 11.54 -6.84
N LYS A 115 -3.26 12.87 -6.70
CA LYS A 115 -3.56 13.60 -5.47
C LYS A 115 -4.98 13.32 -4.96
N VAL A 116 -5.98 13.39 -5.85
CA VAL A 116 -7.39 13.20 -5.49
C VAL A 116 -7.66 11.74 -5.11
N LEU A 117 -7.21 10.79 -5.92
CA LEU A 117 -7.43 9.34 -5.72
C LEU A 117 -6.82 8.85 -4.38
N ALA A 118 -5.60 9.30 -4.06
CA ALA A 118 -4.88 8.89 -2.84
C ALA A 118 -5.51 9.35 -1.51
N HIS A 119 -6.40 10.34 -1.53
CA HIS A 119 -6.84 11.05 -0.31
C HIS A 119 -8.36 11.32 -0.25
N ARG A 120 -9.01 11.60 -1.37
CA ARG A 120 -10.42 11.99 -1.48
C ARG A 120 -11.04 11.48 -2.80
N PRO A 121 -11.04 10.15 -3.06
CA PRO A 121 -11.42 9.58 -4.36
C PRO A 121 -12.85 9.93 -4.79
N TRP A 122 -13.75 10.28 -3.85
CA TRP A 122 -15.09 10.78 -4.15
C TRP A 122 -15.14 12.11 -4.92
N LEU A 123 -14.03 12.85 -5.02
CA LEU A 123 -13.90 14.05 -5.86
C LEU A 123 -13.40 13.74 -7.29
N VAL A 124 -13.14 12.48 -7.64
CA VAL A 124 -12.86 12.11 -9.04
C VAL A 124 -14.13 12.21 -9.86
N CYS A 125 -14.08 13.02 -10.92
CA CYS A 125 -15.21 13.42 -11.76
C CYS A 125 -14.81 13.48 -13.24
N LYS A 126 -15.79 13.64 -14.13
CA LYS A 126 -15.63 13.59 -15.59
C LYS A 126 -14.54 14.55 -16.09
N GLU A 127 -14.47 15.73 -15.52
CA GLU A 127 -13.58 16.82 -15.88
C GLU A 127 -12.10 16.48 -15.61
N HIS A 128 -11.80 15.56 -14.69
CA HIS A 128 -10.45 15.02 -14.51
C HIS A 128 -10.05 14.10 -15.68
N ILE A 129 -11.01 13.30 -16.18
CA ILE A 129 -10.82 12.37 -17.30
C ILE A 129 -10.69 13.16 -18.61
N GLU A 130 -11.55 14.15 -18.84
CA GLU A 130 -11.48 15.07 -20.00
C GLU A 130 -10.11 15.76 -20.11
N LYS A 131 -9.55 16.25 -18.99
CA LYS A 131 -8.22 16.92 -18.98
C LYS A 131 -7.08 15.99 -19.39
N LEU A 132 -7.18 14.68 -19.15
CA LEU A 132 -6.16 13.69 -19.47
C LEU A 132 -6.28 13.18 -20.91
N LEU A 133 -7.52 12.97 -21.38
CA LEU A 133 -7.83 12.48 -22.72
C LEU A 133 -7.92 13.60 -23.78
N LYS A 134 -7.83 14.88 -23.38
CA LYS A 134 -7.87 16.03 -24.31
C LYS A 134 -6.81 15.91 -25.41
N ILE A 135 -7.31 15.84 -26.66
CA ILE A 135 -6.52 15.72 -27.89
C ILE A 135 -5.40 16.76 -27.89
N SER A 136 -4.16 16.26 -27.87
CA SER A 136 -2.90 16.99 -27.88
C SER A 136 -1.77 16.00 -28.14
N GLU A 137 -0.57 16.47 -28.52
CA GLU A 137 0.63 15.61 -28.70
C GLU A 137 1.03 14.80 -27.45
N GLN A 138 0.44 15.12 -26.30
CA GLN A 138 0.70 14.53 -24.99
C GLN A 138 -0.58 14.00 -24.33
N SER A 139 -1.57 13.60 -25.14
CA SER A 139 -2.83 13.01 -24.66
C SER A 139 -2.63 11.58 -24.14
N TRP A 140 -3.44 11.20 -23.17
CA TRP A 140 -3.61 9.82 -22.74
C TRP A 140 -4.63 9.10 -23.64
N SER A 141 -4.44 7.82 -23.88
CA SER A 141 -5.49 6.90 -24.34
C SER A 141 -6.26 6.31 -23.15
N LEU A 142 -7.47 5.79 -23.38
CA LEU A 142 -8.25 5.11 -22.34
C LEU A 142 -7.52 3.89 -21.73
N ALA A 143 -6.77 3.15 -22.55
CA ALA A 143 -6.00 1.97 -22.10
C ALA A 143 -4.84 2.37 -21.18
N GLU A 144 -4.04 3.38 -21.57
CA GLU A 144 -2.99 3.94 -20.71
C GLU A 144 -3.56 4.55 -19.43
N LEU A 145 -4.71 5.23 -19.51
CA LEU A 145 -5.34 5.85 -18.34
C LEU A 145 -5.84 4.81 -17.35
N VAL A 146 -6.47 3.72 -17.80
CA VAL A 146 -6.87 2.60 -16.93
C VAL A 146 -5.63 1.93 -16.31
N HIS A 147 -4.57 1.70 -17.09
CA HIS A 147 -3.31 1.16 -16.56
C HIS A 147 -2.73 2.07 -15.47
N ALA A 148 -2.67 3.38 -15.71
CA ALA A 148 -2.18 4.35 -14.74
C ALA A 148 -3.05 4.41 -13.48
N VAL A 149 -4.38 4.47 -13.61
CA VAL A 149 -5.32 4.48 -12.47
C VAL A 149 -5.16 3.22 -11.61
N VAL A 150 -5.02 2.05 -12.23
CA VAL A 150 -4.79 0.79 -11.49
C VAL A 150 -3.41 0.78 -10.83
N LEU A 151 -2.36 1.31 -11.47
CA LEU A 151 -1.03 1.47 -10.85
C LEU A 151 -1.06 2.40 -9.64
N LEU A 152 -1.72 3.56 -9.76
CA LEU A 152 -1.87 4.53 -8.66
C LEU A 152 -2.56 3.88 -7.46
N ALA A 153 -3.78 3.36 -7.66
CA ALA A 153 -4.57 2.75 -6.58
C ALA A 153 -3.89 1.52 -5.97
N HIS A 154 -3.21 0.70 -6.80
CA HIS A 154 -2.39 -0.42 -6.32
C HIS A 154 -1.30 0.06 -5.37
N CYS A 155 -0.55 1.10 -5.73
CA CYS A 155 0.54 1.62 -4.92
C CYS A 155 0.04 2.35 -3.66
N HIS A 156 -1.13 3.02 -3.70
CA HIS A 156 -1.74 3.62 -2.51
C HIS A 156 -2.18 2.57 -1.48
N ALA A 157 -2.83 1.51 -1.97
CA ALA A 157 -3.23 0.37 -1.16
C ALA A 157 -2.01 -0.41 -0.62
N LEU A 158 -0.95 -0.55 -1.43
CA LEU A 158 0.28 -1.22 -1.05
C LEU A 158 1.09 -0.42 -0.01
N ALA A 159 1.14 0.91 -0.11
CA ALA A 159 1.71 1.78 0.91
C ALA A 159 0.98 1.64 2.24
N SER A 160 -0.35 1.59 2.22
CA SER A 160 -1.18 1.34 3.40
C SER A 160 -0.78 0.01 4.07
N PHE A 161 -0.60 -1.06 3.29
CA PHE A 161 -0.11 -2.35 3.80
C PHE A 161 1.35 -2.28 4.31
N ALA A 162 2.24 -1.54 3.65
CA ALA A 162 3.63 -1.39 4.07
C ALA A 162 3.74 -0.76 5.46
N PHE A 163 3.03 0.36 5.71
CA PHE A 163 2.95 0.97 7.03
C PHE A 163 2.24 0.06 8.05
N GLY A 164 1.09 -0.53 7.70
CA GLY A 164 0.33 -1.41 8.60
C GLY A 164 1.09 -2.68 9.01
N CYS A 165 1.97 -3.20 8.16
CA CYS A 165 2.82 -4.35 8.46
C CYS A 165 4.23 -3.98 8.96
N GLY A 166 4.56 -2.68 9.09
CA GLY A 166 5.83 -2.19 9.64
C GLY A 166 7.03 -2.17 8.68
N CYS A 167 6.84 -2.39 7.37
CA CYS A 167 7.91 -2.55 6.38
C CYS A 167 8.84 -1.33 6.20
N GLU A 168 8.45 -0.14 6.67
CA GLU A 168 9.28 1.08 6.67
C GLU A 168 10.39 1.05 7.74
N GLN A 169 10.24 0.26 8.81
CA GLN A 169 11.14 0.30 9.97
C GLN A 169 12.50 -0.39 9.72
N ASP A 170 12.60 -1.25 8.70
CA ASP A 170 13.84 -1.90 8.26
C ASP A 170 14.85 -0.91 7.62
N LEU A 171 14.52 0.38 7.53
CA LEU A 171 15.38 1.46 7.02
C LEU A 171 16.11 2.27 8.12
N GLY A 172 15.96 1.88 9.39
CA GLY A 172 16.62 2.54 10.52
C GLY A 172 18.15 2.38 10.55
N PRO A 173 18.90 3.33 11.13
CA PRO A 173 20.36 3.25 11.25
C PRO A 173 20.77 2.28 12.38
N GLU A 174 20.90 0.99 12.09
CA GLU A 174 21.55 0.04 13.02
C GLU A 174 23.05 0.31 13.11
N GLU A 175 23.50 0.81 14.27
CA GLU A 175 24.91 0.92 14.62
C GLU A 175 25.60 -0.45 14.52
N GLY A 176 26.54 -0.60 13.58
CA GLY A 176 27.42 -1.77 13.48
C GLY A 176 27.24 -2.69 12.27
N ARG A 177 26.19 -2.52 11.43
CA ARG A 177 26.13 -3.23 10.13
C ARG A 177 26.85 -2.41 9.06
N ALA A 178 27.86 -3.02 8.42
CA ALA A 178 28.62 -2.38 7.36
C ALA A 178 27.74 -2.02 6.14
N PRO A 179 28.05 -0.93 5.40
CA PRO A 179 27.28 -0.53 4.22
C PRO A 179 27.17 -1.64 3.16
N LEU A 180 26.08 -1.61 2.38
CA LEU A 180 25.78 -2.59 1.33
C LEU A 180 26.75 -2.50 0.14
N LYS A 181 27.98 -3.02 0.32
CA LYS A 181 28.93 -3.27 -0.78
C LYS A 181 28.41 -4.42 -1.65
N LEU A 182 27.59 -4.08 -2.65
CA LEU A 182 27.23 -4.95 -3.76
C LEU A 182 28.48 -5.20 -4.64
N GLY A 183 29.28 -6.20 -4.26
CA GLY A 183 30.38 -6.68 -5.08
C GLY A 183 29.87 -7.31 -6.38
N LEU A 184 30.51 -6.99 -7.50
CA LEU A 184 30.33 -7.70 -8.76
C LEU A 184 30.79 -9.17 -8.61
N PRO A 185 30.18 -10.13 -9.34
CA PRO A 185 30.35 -11.55 -9.07
C PRO A 185 31.77 -12.03 -9.41
N GLY A 186 32.50 -12.51 -8.40
CA GLY A 186 33.88 -12.99 -8.54
C GLY A 186 34.22 -14.11 -7.56
N SER A 187 34.35 -15.33 -8.11
CA SER A 187 34.81 -16.56 -7.45
C SER A 187 33.91 -17.20 -6.37
N VAL A 188 34.06 -18.52 -6.24
CA VAL A 188 33.34 -19.41 -5.32
C VAL A 188 34.30 -19.84 -4.21
N CYS A 189 33.80 -19.99 -2.98
CA CYS A 189 34.34 -21.01 -2.08
C CYS A 189 33.25 -21.54 -1.14
N PHE A 190 33.47 -22.74 -0.60
CA PHE A 190 32.50 -23.52 0.18
C PHE A 190 33.24 -24.17 1.34
N CYS A 191 32.83 -23.91 2.58
CA CYS A 191 33.33 -24.60 3.77
C CYS A 191 32.29 -24.58 4.90
N ASP A 192 32.45 -25.51 5.83
CA ASP A 192 31.37 -26.11 6.61
C ASP A 192 31.35 -25.66 8.09
N VAL A 193 30.53 -26.34 8.92
CA VAL A 193 30.46 -26.29 10.40
C VAL A 193 29.64 -25.11 10.99
N GLY A 194 28.72 -25.31 11.95
CA GLY A 194 28.13 -26.56 12.46
C GLY A 194 27.81 -26.53 13.97
N ASN A 195 26.63 -27.06 14.35
CA ASN A 195 26.14 -27.28 15.73
C ASN A 195 25.85 -25.97 16.55
N GLY A 196 24.89 -25.90 17.49
CA GLY A 196 23.77 -26.81 17.83
C GLY A 196 23.20 -26.53 19.24
N CYS A 197 21.89 -26.79 19.45
CA CYS A 197 21.17 -26.82 20.76
C CYS A 197 21.12 -25.52 21.60
N SER A 198 20.31 -25.37 22.67
CA SER A 198 18.92 -25.81 22.98
C SER A 198 18.49 -25.26 24.35
N GLN A 199 17.20 -25.01 24.58
CA GLN A 199 16.53 -24.98 25.90
C GLN A 199 16.99 -23.83 26.87
N GLU A 200 16.28 -23.40 27.94
CA GLU A 200 14.89 -23.69 28.39
C GLU A 200 14.27 -22.58 29.29
N LEU A 201 12.93 -22.62 29.35
CA LEU A 201 11.97 -22.34 30.45
C LEU A 201 12.29 -21.43 31.68
N LEU A 202 11.21 -20.73 32.11
CA LEU A 202 10.63 -20.60 33.48
C LEU A 202 10.32 -19.13 33.89
N HIS A 203 9.29 -18.76 34.67
CA HIS A 203 7.91 -19.27 34.93
C HIS A 203 7.18 -18.24 35.87
N LEU A 204 5.84 -18.28 36.01
CA LEU A 204 5.03 -17.58 37.08
C LEU A 204 5.04 -16.01 37.02
N ASN A 205 4.14 -15.18 37.61
CA ASN A 205 2.87 -15.26 38.37
C ASN A 205 2.16 -13.85 38.33
N ARG A 206 0.93 -13.55 38.79
CA ARG A 206 -0.42 -14.19 38.70
C ARG A 206 -1.54 -13.34 39.41
N LYS A 207 -2.53 -12.84 38.64
CA LYS A 207 -3.91 -12.35 39.03
C LYS A 207 -4.14 -10.93 39.64
N ARG A 208 -5.41 -10.49 39.42
CA ARG A 208 -6.26 -9.40 40.00
C ARG A 208 -6.19 -7.98 39.38
N SER A 209 -7.24 -7.13 39.40
CA SER A 209 -8.71 -7.30 39.10
C SER A 209 -9.53 -6.05 39.54
N LEU A 210 -10.20 -5.34 38.60
CA LEU A 210 -11.08 -4.16 38.84
C LEU A 210 -10.33 -2.95 39.49
N ASP A 211 -10.70 -1.66 39.40
CA ASP A 211 -11.73 -0.89 38.64
C ASP A 211 -11.24 0.59 38.57
N SER A 212 -11.85 1.62 37.95
CA SER A 212 -13.08 1.82 37.13
C SER A 212 -12.89 3.04 36.18
N CYS A 213 -13.95 3.75 35.77
CA CYS A 213 -13.91 4.85 34.78
C CYS A 213 -14.27 6.26 35.33
N VAL A 214 -13.24 7.07 35.61
CA VAL A 214 -13.19 8.56 35.55
C VAL A 214 -11.70 8.88 35.23
N GLU A 215 -11.26 9.91 34.50
CA GLU A 215 -11.82 11.22 34.13
C GLU A 215 -11.46 11.61 32.67
N LEU A 216 -12.34 12.35 31.99
CA LEU A 216 -11.93 13.21 30.86
C LEU A 216 -11.54 14.57 31.44
N GLU A 217 -10.25 14.94 31.42
CA GLU A 217 -9.78 16.33 31.18
C GLU A 217 -8.26 16.50 31.20
N SER A 218 -7.53 15.78 32.05
CA SER A 218 -6.09 16.01 32.37
C SER A 218 -5.06 15.64 31.28
N LEU A 219 -5.37 15.86 29.99
CA LEU A 219 -4.42 15.69 28.87
C LEU A 219 -4.24 16.94 27.99
N ARG A 220 -5.00 18.04 28.19
CA ARG A 220 -4.81 19.28 27.41
C ARG A 220 -3.59 20.11 27.83
N GLU A 221 -3.17 20.05 29.08
CA GLU A 221 -2.14 20.95 29.63
C GLU A 221 -0.69 20.46 29.46
N ARG A 222 -0.49 19.19 29.06
CA ARG A 222 0.85 18.57 28.94
C ARG A 222 1.51 18.74 27.56
N ILE A 223 0.96 19.60 26.69
CA ILE A 223 1.47 19.85 25.32
C ILE A 223 1.92 21.32 25.14
N HIS A 224 2.23 22.05 26.23
CA HIS A 224 2.70 23.44 26.16
C HIS A 224 4.22 23.63 26.35
N TRP A 225 4.93 22.63 26.89
CA TRP A 225 6.32 22.76 27.36
C TRP A 225 7.41 22.21 26.42
N LEU A 226 7.18 22.22 25.10
CA LEU A 226 8.17 21.81 24.08
C LEU A 226 8.30 22.80 22.90
N GLN A 227 7.89 24.07 23.07
CA GLN A 227 7.87 25.07 22.00
C GLN A 227 8.68 26.36 22.27
N VAL A 228 9.46 26.41 23.36
CA VAL A 228 10.26 27.59 23.77
C VAL A 228 11.69 27.16 24.09
N GLY A 229 12.45 26.76 23.06
CA GLY A 229 13.79 26.19 23.27
C GLY A 229 14.62 25.98 21.99
N SER A 230 14.42 26.80 20.95
CA SER A 230 15.12 26.67 19.66
C SER A 230 15.56 28.02 19.08
N GLU A 231 16.15 28.86 19.91
CA GLU A 231 16.86 30.07 19.49
C GLU A 231 18.33 29.99 19.96
N ALA A 232 19.22 30.65 19.22
CA ALA A 232 20.69 30.72 19.41
C ALA A 232 21.55 29.52 18.92
N ARG A 233 21.88 29.52 17.63
CA ARG A 233 23.30 29.61 17.19
C ARG A 233 23.44 30.08 15.74
N GLU A 234 24.31 31.07 15.54
CA GLU A 234 24.62 31.66 14.24
C GLU A 234 25.91 31.11 13.60
N GLU A 235 25.99 31.32 12.29
CA GLU A 235 27.17 31.45 11.42
C GLU A 235 28.46 30.61 11.67
N LEU A 236 28.81 29.82 10.65
CA LEU A 236 29.85 30.30 9.71
C LEU A 236 29.66 29.69 8.30
N ARG A 237 29.92 30.47 7.25
CA ARG A 237 30.03 30.04 5.85
C ARG A 237 31.39 30.48 5.29
N LEU A 238 32.00 29.68 4.40
CA LEU A 238 32.93 30.06 3.32
C LEU A 238 33.11 28.82 2.38
N PRO A 239 33.75 28.90 1.20
CA PRO A 239 33.07 28.48 -0.03
C PRO A 239 33.56 27.18 -0.67
N ALA A 240 32.83 26.74 -1.69
CA ALA A 240 33.00 25.47 -2.38
C ALA A 240 34.24 25.37 -3.30
N GLN A 241 34.72 24.15 -3.48
CA GLN A 241 35.39 23.70 -4.70
C GLN A 241 34.66 22.47 -5.27
N ARG A 242 34.84 22.19 -6.56
CA ARG A 242 34.19 21.08 -7.27
C ARG A 242 35.13 19.89 -7.38
N GLU A 243 34.63 18.69 -7.11
CA GLU A 243 35.08 17.48 -7.80
C GLU A 243 33.86 16.66 -8.24
N GLU A 244 33.91 16.11 -9.45
CA GLU A 244 32.78 15.38 -10.05
C GLU A 244 32.92 13.88 -9.78
N GLY A 245 32.13 13.36 -8.84
CA GLY A 245 32.09 11.95 -8.50
C GLY A 245 30.65 11.47 -8.33
N PHE A 246 30.12 10.75 -9.32
CA PHE A 246 28.74 10.22 -9.29
C PHE A 246 28.66 8.95 -8.43
N ASN A 247 28.99 9.08 -7.14
CA ASN A 247 28.73 8.05 -6.15
C ASN A 247 27.22 7.81 -6.05
N GLY A 248 26.81 6.55 -6.04
CA GLY A 248 25.41 6.15 -5.87
C GLY A 248 24.94 6.32 -4.43
N GLU A 249 24.87 7.57 -3.95
CA GLU A 249 24.38 7.88 -2.63
C GLU A 249 22.87 7.57 -2.55
N PHE A 250 22.51 6.83 -1.50
CA PHE A 250 21.14 6.47 -1.19
C PHE A 250 20.33 7.73 -0.85
N LEU A 251 19.02 7.76 -1.14
CA LEU A 251 18.13 8.90 -0.88
C LEU A 251 17.92 9.14 0.64
N GLY A 252 18.94 9.66 1.31
CA GLY A 252 18.96 9.92 2.75
C GLY A 252 17.96 11.01 3.13
N ALA A 253 17.01 10.67 4.01
CA ALA A 253 15.97 11.57 4.53
C ALA A 253 15.27 12.41 3.44
N ALA A 254 15.11 11.86 2.24
CA ALA A 254 14.70 12.61 1.06
C ALA A 254 13.30 13.22 1.20
N ASP A 255 13.17 14.52 0.92
CA ASP A 255 11.88 15.17 0.82
C ASP A 255 11.12 14.68 -0.42
N LEU A 256 10.13 13.82 -0.17
CA LEU A 256 9.26 13.24 -1.19
C LEU A 256 8.31 14.28 -1.84
N SER A 257 8.30 15.53 -1.39
CA SER A 257 7.51 16.62 -1.99
C SER A 257 7.84 16.83 -3.48
N CYS A 258 9.07 16.57 -3.92
CA CYS A 258 9.49 16.75 -5.32
C CYS A 258 8.72 15.87 -6.30
N TYR A 259 8.11 14.76 -5.84
CA TYR A 259 7.28 13.86 -6.63
C TYR A 259 5.77 14.16 -6.52
N VAL A 260 5.39 15.23 -5.81
CA VAL A 260 4.02 15.43 -5.31
C VAL A 260 3.49 16.85 -5.58
N LEU A 261 2.45 16.95 -6.40
CA LEU A 261 1.64 18.16 -6.53
C LEU A 261 0.74 18.35 -5.29
N ASP A 262 0.84 19.50 -4.63
CA ASP A 262 0.13 19.84 -3.37
C ASP A 262 0.37 18.79 -2.24
N PRO A 263 1.54 18.84 -1.56
CA PRO A 263 1.87 17.94 -0.44
C PRO A 263 1.00 18.13 0.82
N SER A 264 0.22 19.21 0.87
CA SER A 264 -0.73 19.54 1.95
C SER A 264 -2.08 18.83 1.82
N PHE A 265 -2.46 18.39 0.62
CA PHE A 265 -3.73 17.71 0.37
C PHE A 265 -3.80 16.34 1.07
N GLY A 266 -4.36 16.30 2.28
CA GLY A 266 -4.63 15.07 3.01
C GLY A 266 -6.09 14.61 2.91
N TYR A 267 -6.35 13.38 3.36
CA TYR A 267 -7.69 12.89 3.67
C TYR A 267 -8.44 13.86 4.60
N GLN A 268 -9.70 14.13 4.27
CA GLN A 268 -10.67 14.83 5.11
C GLN A 268 -11.84 13.87 5.32
N GLU A 269 -12.44 13.86 6.51
CA GLU A 269 -13.57 12.96 6.77
C GLU A 269 -14.73 13.27 5.81
N PHE A 270 -15.22 12.24 5.11
CA PHE A 270 -16.33 12.35 4.17
C PHE A 270 -17.56 13.06 4.77
N ALA A 271 -17.88 12.74 6.04
CA ALA A 271 -18.97 13.35 6.80
C ALA A 271 -18.74 14.84 7.18
N GLN A 272 -17.52 15.36 7.03
CA GLN A 272 -17.14 16.76 7.31
C GLN A 272 -16.89 17.57 6.02
N CYS A 273 -17.35 17.08 4.86
CA CYS A 273 -17.20 17.78 3.59
C CYS A 273 -18.32 18.83 3.43
N HIS A 274 -18.09 20.02 3.98
CA HIS A 274 -19.08 21.11 4.05
C HIS A 274 -19.40 21.77 2.71
N GLU A 275 -18.44 21.79 1.77
CA GLU A 275 -18.67 22.31 0.42
C GLU A 275 -19.33 21.26 -0.46
N GLY A 276 -20.48 21.60 -1.05
CA GLY A 276 -21.11 20.82 -2.12
C GLY A 276 -21.47 19.37 -1.79
N GLN A 277 -21.75 19.05 -0.51
CA GLN A 277 -22.10 17.73 0.05
C GLN A 277 -21.89 16.55 -0.91
N PRO A 278 -20.72 15.87 -0.90
CA PRO A 278 -20.45 14.78 -1.82
C PRO A 278 -21.49 13.68 -1.63
N GLN A 279 -22.21 13.36 -2.70
CA GLN A 279 -23.29 12.38 -2.64
C GLN A 279 -22.75 11.01 -2.22
N ILE A 280 -23.48 10.36 -1.31
CA ILE A 280 -23.21 8.99 -0.89
C ILE A 280 -23.17 8.09 -2.13
N PHE A 281 -22.07 7.39 -2.33
CA PHE A 281 -21.93 6.41 -3.39
C PHE A 281 -22.63 5.13 -2.93
N ARG A 282 -23.79 4.78 -3.51
CA ARG A 282 -24.37 3.45 -3.28
C ARG A 282 -23.66 2.46 -4.19
N VAL A 283 -23.27 1.30 -3.67
CA VAL A 283 -22.60 0.28 -4.50
C VAL A 283 -23.53 -0.22 -5.61
N GLN A 284 -24.85 -0.12 -5.41
CA GLN A 284 -25.90 -0.41 -6.37
C GLN A 284 -25.86 0.49 -7.62
N ASP A 285 -25.40 1.74 -7.49
CA ASP A 285 -25.31 2.69 -8.61
C ASP A 285 -24.12 2.39 -9.52
N TYR A 286 -23.04 1.82 -8.97
CA TYR A 286 -21.83 1.44 -9.70
C TYR A 286 -21.01 0.41 -8.91
N SER A 287 -21.31 -0.87 -9.09
CA SER A 287 -20.62 -2.00 -8.44
C SER A 287 -19.32 -2.41 -9.16
N TRP A 288 -18.46 -3.15 -8.48
CA TRP A 288 -17.32 -3.80 -9.15
C TRP A 288 -17.79 -4.91 -10.09
N GLU A 289 -18.78 -5.68 -9.66
CA GLU A 289 -19.24 -6.92 -10.29
C GLU A 289 -19.99 -6.66 -11.61
N ASP A 290 -20.91 -5.69 -11.62
CA ASP A 290 -21.70 -5.34 -12.82
C ASP A 290 -20.95 -4.37 -13.75
N HIS A 291 -20.17 -3.43 -13.19
CA HIS A 291 -19.59 -2.30 -13.95
C HIS A 291 -18.06 -2.32 -14.00
N GLY A 292 -17.40 -2.26 -12.84
CA GLY A 292 -15.96 -2.01 -12.73
C GLY A 292 -15.09 -3.05 -13.44
N PHE A 293 -15.37 -4.34 -13.18
CA PHE A 293 -14.70 -5.48 -13.82
C PHE A 293 -14.79 -5.40 -15.35
N SER A 294 -16.02 -5.22 -15.86
CA SER A 294 -16.33 -5.18 -17.29
C SER A 294 -15.69 -3.99 -18.00
N LEU A 295 -15.63 -2.81 -17.36
CA LEU A 295 -14.95 -1.65 -17.91
C LEU A 295 -13.44 -1.84 -18.00
N VAL A 296 -12.81 -2.32 -16.92
CA VAL A 296 -11.36 -2.53 -16.88
C VAL A 296 -10.96 -3.55 -17.94
N ASN A 297 -11.56 -4.73 -17.95
CA ASN A 297 -11.20 -5.82 -18.86
C ASN A 297 -11.41 -5.48 -20.35
N ARG A 298 -12.29 -4.51 -20.66
CA ARG A 298 -12.51 -3.96 -22.00
C ARG A 298 -11.45 -2.94 -22.43
N LEU A 299 -10.86 -2.20 -21.49
CA LEU A 299 -9.90 -1.13 -21.78
C LEU A 299 -8.44 -1.56 -21.61
N TYR A 300 -8.17 -2.55 -20.75
CA TYR A 300 -6.92 -3.30 -20.67
C TYR A 300 -7.27 -4.71 -20.19
N SER A 301 -7.07 -5.71 -21.06
CA SER A 301 -7.41 -7.11 -20.79
C SER A 301 -6.72 -7.66 -19.54
N ASP A 302 -7.26 -8.75 -19.00
CA ASP A 302 -6.70 -9.59 -17.93
C ASP A 302 -6.61 -8.93 -16.55
N ILE A 303 -6.41 -7.60 -16.45
CA ILE A 303 -6.42 -6.86 -15.19
C ILE A 303 -7.74 -7.03 -14.45
N GLY A 304 -8.88 -7.07 -15.16
CA GLY A 304 -10.18 -7.35 -14.56
C GLY A 304 -10.17 -8.69 -13.82
N HIS A 305 -9.67 -9.74 -14.47
CA HIS A 305 -9.55 -11.08 -13.89
C HIS A 305 -8.54 -11.16 -12.73
N LEU A 306 -7.41 -10.44 -12.82
CA LEU A 306 -6.37 -10.45 -11.78
C LEU A 306 -6.76 -9.65 -10.53
N LEU A 307 -7.46 -8.52 -10.68
CA LEU A 307 -8.06 -7.77 -9.57
C LEU A 307 -9.14 -8.59 -8.88
N ASP A 308 -10.05 -9.16 -9.67
CA ASP A 308 -11.18 -9.92 -9.16
C ASP A 308 -10.74 -11.22 -8.46
N GLU A 309 -9.68 -11.88 -8.94
CA GLU A 309 -9.06 -12.98 -8.19
C GLU A 309 -8.51 -12.47 -6.85
N LYS A 310 -7.77 -11.36 -6.79
CA LYS A 310 -7.24 -10.83 -5.51
C LYS A 310 -8.34 -10.52 -4.50
N PHE A 311 -9.42 -9.86 -4.93
CA PHE A 311 -10.59 -9.59 -4.07
C PHE A 311 -11.19 -10.89 -3.52
N ARG A 312 -11.47 -11.87 -4.41
CA ARG A 312 -12.00 -13.19 -4.01
C ARG A 312 -11.04 -14.02 -3.16
N LYS A 313 -9.72 -13.84 -3.28
CA LYS A 313 -8.71 -14.53 -2.44
C LYS A 313 -8.67 -14.00 -1.03
N VAL A 314 -8.77 -12.68 -0.82
CA VAL A 314 -8.79 -12.09 0.52
C VAL A 314 -10.08 -12.45 1.25
N ASP A 315 -11.23 -12.41 0.58
CA ASP A 315 -12.46 -12.91 1.20
C ASP A 315 -12.36 -14.42 1.51
N GLY A 316 -11.73 -15.20 0.63
CA GLY A 316 -11.44 -16.62 0.83
C GLY A 316 -10.46 -16.97 1.96
N LEU A 317 -9.91 -16.01 2.71
CA LEU A 317 -8.99 -16.29 3.83
C LEU A 317 -9.74 -16.75 5.09
N HIS A 318 -9.50 -18.00 5.49
CA HIS A 318 -10.15 -18.64 6.64
C HIS A 318 -9.25 -18.64 7.89
N ASN A 319 -8.99 -17.46 8.48
CA ASN A 319 -8.32 -17.33 9.77
C ASN A 319 -8.68 -16.01 10.48
N CYS A 320 -9.56 -16.05 11.49
CA CYS A 320 -9.69 -14.93 12.42
C CYS A 320 -10.17 -15.36 13.82
N SER A 321 -9.26 -15.41 14.79
CA SER A 321 -9.60 -15.51 16.22
C SER A 321 -10.16 -14.19 16.75
N MET A 322 -9.89 -13.05 16.10
CA MET A 322 -10.51 -11.75 16.42
C MET A 322 -12.05 -11.82 16.34
N ALA A 323 -12.58 -12.42 15.27
CA ALA A 323 -14.02 -12.67 15.11
C ALA A 323 -14.57 -13.53 16.26
N LYS A 324 -13.90 -14.65 16.56
CA LYS A 324 -14.27 -15.54 17.68
C LYS A 324 -14.24 -14.84 19.04
N ARG A 325 -13.31 -13.90 19.27
CA ARG A 325 -13.26 -13.10 20.53
C ARG A 325 -14.43 -12.12 20.66
N GLN A 326 -14.89 -11.55 19.55
CA GLN A 326 -16.07 -10.68 19.53
C GLN A 326 -17.39 -11.46 19.38
N GLY A 327 -17.35 -12.79 19.50
CA GLY A 327 -18.55 -13.65 19.47
C GLY A 327 -19.25 -13.71 18.11
N CYS A 328 -18.60 -13.28 17.03
CA CYS A 328 -19.20 -13.14 15.71
C CYS A 328 -18.62 -14.12 14.68
N GLU A 329 -19.35 -14.34 13.58
CA GLU A 329 -18.84 -15.13 12.48
C GLU A 329 -17.71 -14.42 11.72
N GLN A 330 -16.84 -15.22 11.09
CA GLN A 330 -15.71 -14.70 10.35
C GLN A 330 -16.13 -13.91 9.09
N ALA A 331 -17.26 -14.28 8.48
CA ALA A 331 -17.83 -13.56 7.34
C ALA A 331 -18.25 -12.15 7.74
N THR A 332 -19.05 -12.01 8.80
CA THR A 332 -19.52 -10.72 9.33
C THR A 332 -18.36 -9.84 9.78
N PHE A 333 -17.33 -10.40 10.42
CA PHE A 333 -16.13 -9.64 10.81
C PHE A 333 -15.35 -9.09 9.60
N LYS A 334 -15.14 -9.89 8.54
CA LYS A 334 -14.53 -9.41 7.28
C LYS A 334 -15.36 -8.30 6.66
N ARG A 335 -16.69 -8.52 6.53
CA ARG A 335 -17.65 -7.56 5.96
C ARG A 335 -17.68 -6.25 6.75
N ALA A 336 -17.59 -6.29 8.08
CA ALA A 336 -17.49 -5.10 8.92
C ALA A 336 -16.21 -4.30 8.67
N ILE A 337 -15.04 -4.95 8.53
CA ILE A 337 -13.78 -4.25 8.17
C ILE A 337 -13.89 -3.63 6.77
N TRP A 338 -14.34 -4.41 5.78
CA TRP A 338 -14.47 -3.97 4.39
C TRP A 338 -15.41 -2.77 4.26
N ASN A 339 -16.61 -2.89 4.83
CA ASN A 339 -17.64 -1.85 4.79
C ASN A 339 -17.25 -0.64 5.64
N TYR A 340 -16.41 -0.78 6.68
CA TYR A 340 -15.85 0.37 7.40
C TYR A 340 -14.81 1.13 6.55
N VAL A 341 -13.95 0.43 5.79
CA VAL A 341 -13.03 1.08 4.83
C VAL A 341 -13.81 1.80 3.72
N HIS A 342 -14.77 1.14 3.09
CA HIS A 342 -15.66 1.75 2.10
C HIS A 342 -16.46 2.94 2.68
N CYS A 343 -16.92 2.84 3.93
CA CYS A 343 -17.63 3.90 4.63
C CYS A 343 -16.82 5.19 4.79
N MET A 344 -15.51 5.08 5.07
CA MET A 344 -14.59 6.23 5.16
C MET A 344 -14.39 6.93 3.81
N PHE A 345 -14.54 6.22 2.69
CA PHE A 345 -14.53 6.80 1.34
C PHE A 345 -15.92 7.22 0.84
N GLY A 346 -16.95 7.21 1.68
CA GLY A 346 -18.31 7.63 1.30
C GLY A 346 -19.15 6.58 0.57
N ILE A 347 -18.63 5.37 0.39
CA ILE A 347 -19.35 4.24 -0.20
C ILE A 347 -20.32 3.65 0.85
N ARG A 348 -21.49 3.20 0.39
CA ARG A 348 -22.52 2.50 1.18
C ARG A 348 -23.04 1.28 0.42
N TYR A 349 -23.57 0.36 1.22
CA TYR A 349 -24.20 -0.89 0.82
C TYR A 349 -25.59 -0.87 1.43
N ASP A 350 -26.65 -0.74 0.63
CA ASP A 350 -28.03 -0.59 1.11
C ASP A 350 -28.56 -1.85 1.83
N ASP A 351 -27.90 -3.00 1.66
CA ASP A 351 -28.18 -4.28 2.34
C ASP A 351 -27.38 -4.48 3.65
N TYR A 352 -26.75 -3.43 4.20
CA TYR A 352 -25.89 -3.54 5.39
C TYR A 352 -26.25 -2.60 6.53
N ASP A 353 -26.43 -3.13 7.74
CA ASP A 353 -26.59 -2.32 8.94
C ASP A 353 -25.23 -1.81 9.45
N TYR A 354 -25.00 -0.50 9.32
CA TYR A 354 -23.78 0.16 9.80
C TYR A 354 -23.70 0.27 11.33
N ALA A 355 -24.75 -0.05 12.08
CA ALA A 355 -24.67 -0.24 13.53
C ALA A 355 -23.78 -1.45 13.88
N GLU A 356 -23.78 -2.52 13.07
CA GLU A 356 -22.89 -3.68 13.26
C GLU A 356 -21.42 -3.27 13.39
N VAL A 357 -20.96 -2.30 12.61
CA VAL A 357 -19.57 -1.79 12.65
C VAL A 357 -19.20 -1.25 14.04
N ASN A 358 -20.19 -0.84 14.84
CA ASN A 358 -19.99 -0.43 16.23
C ASN A 358 -20.01 -1.56 17.26
N HIS A 359 -20.65 -2.69 16.93
CA HIS A 359 -20.67 -3.91 17.75
C HIS A 359 -19.52 -4.88 17.41
N LEU A 360 -19.05 -4.89 16.15
CA LEU A 360 -18.10 -5.87 15.60
C LEU A 360 -16.66 -5.36 15.45
N LEU A 361 -16.40 -4.05 15.64
CA LEU A 361 -15.05 -3.49 15.62
C LEU A 361 -14.80 -2.64 16.88
N GLU A 362 -13.89 -3.09 17.73
CA GLU A 362 -13.38 -2.33 18.87
C GLU A 362 -12.91 -0.92 18.48
N ARG A 363 -13.03 0.06 19.40
CA ARG A 363 -12.61 1.46 19.14
C ARG A 363 -11.14 1.57 18.70
N ILE A 364 -10.25 0.76 19.27
CA ILE A 364 -8.83 0.74 18.92
C ILE A 364 -8.57 0.12 17.54
N LEU A 365 -9.35 -0.89 17.14
CA LEU A 365 -9.30 -1.48 15.80
C LEU A 365 -9.83 -0.50 14.73
N LYS A 366 -10.91 0.23 15.03
CA LYS A 366 -11.41 1.30 14.14
C LYS A 366 -10.42 2.46 13.98
N LEU A 367 -9.72 2.82 15.06
CA LEU A 367 -8.62 3.81 15.00
C LEU A 367 -7.45 3.29 14.17
N TYR A 368 -7.06 2.03 14.34
CA TYR A 368 -6.01 1.38 13.52
C TYR A 368 -6.38 1.39 12.04
N ILE A 369 -7.55 0.85 11.68
CA ILE A 369 -8.03 0.79 10.29
C ILE A 369 -8.04 2.19 9.67
N LYS A 370 -8.63 3.18 10.35
CA LYS A 370 -8.67 4.57 9.87
C LYS A 370 -7.28 5.18 9.68
N THR A 371 -6.35 4.91 10.59
CA THR A 371 -4.97 5.42 10.47
C THR A 371 -4.31 4.82 9.23
N VAL A 372 -4.32 3.49 9.09
CA VAL A 372 -3.69 2.77 7.98
C VAL A 372 -4.35 3.08 6.62
N THR A 373 -5.68 3.27 6.57
CA THR A 373 -6.40 3.62 5.34
C THR A 373 -6.22 5.08 4.93
N CYS A 374 -6.28 6.03 5.87
CA CYS A 374 -6.47 7.45 5.55
C CYS A 374 -5.26 8.35 5.85
N SER A 375 -4.31 7.89 6.65
CA SER A 375 -3.07 8.61 6.98
C SER A 375 -1.99 7.63 7.45
N PRO A 376 -1.56 6.66 6.61
CA PRO A 376 -0.62 5.62 7.01
C PRO A 376 0.73 6.19 7.47
N GLU A 377 1.11 7.38 6.98
CA GLU A 377 2.30 8.12 7.41
C GLU A 377 2.25 8.61 8.88
N LYS A 378 1.09 8.46 9.56
CA LYS A 378 0.89 8.76 10.98
C LYS A 378 0.75 7.49 11.84
N MET A 379 1.09 6.32 11.31
CA MET A 379 1.02 5.04 12.04
C MET A 379 2.14 4.96 13.08
N ASP A 380 1.78 5.03 14.37
CA ASP A 380 2.66 4.68 15.49
C ASP A 380 2.37 3.23 15.96
N PRO A 381 3.33 2.29 15.83
CA PRO A 381 3.17 0.93 16.32
C PRO A 381 2.88 0.84 17.83
N GLN A 382 3.39 1.77 18.64
CA GLN A 382 3.32 1.72 20.11
C GLN A 382 1.87 1.90 20.60
N VAL A 383 1.08 2.76 19.94
CA VAL A 383 -0.35 2.97 20.21
C VAL A 383 -1.14 1.67 20.10
N PHE A 384 -0.79 0.81 19.13
CA PHE A 384 -1.53 -0.42 18.83
C PHE A 384 -0.89 -1.68 19.41
N GLU A 385 0.35 -1.59 19.93
CA GLU A 385 1.14 -2.73 20.41
C GLU A 385 0.40 -3.58 21.46
N ARG A 386 -0.27 -2.93 22.42
CA ARG A 386 -1.07 -3.60 23.46
C ARG A 386 -2.26 -4.36 22.90
N PHE A 387 -2.96 -3.79 21.90
CA PHE A 387 -4.08 -4.44 21.22
C PHE A 387 -3.59 -5.61 20.35
N TRP A 388 -2.44 -5.46 19.68
CA TRP A 388 -1.88 -6.48 18.79
C TRP A 388 -1.12 -7.60 19.50
N LYS A 389 -0.72 -7.44 20.77
CA LYS A 389 -0.08 -8.51 21.58
C LYS A 389 -0.94 -9.76 21.78
N GLN A 390 -2.25 -9.67 21.59
CA GLN A 390 -3.20 -10.76 21.87
C GLN A 390 -3.59 -11.61 20.63
N PHE A 391 -3.03 -11.30 19.44
CA PHE A 391 -3.36 -11.93 18.16
C PHE A 391 -2.10 -12.42 17.43
N LYS A 392 -2.21 -13.50 16.65
CA LYS A 392 -1.09 -14.02 15.84
C LYS A 392 -0.72 -13.03 14.74
N HIS A 393 0.55 -12.99 14.34
CA HIS A 393 1.01 -12.05 13.31
C HIS A 393 0.29 -12.21 11.97
N SER A 394 -0.02 -13.45 11.56
CA SER A 394 -0.81 -13.73 10.36
C SER A 394 -2.23 -13.14 10.39
N GLU A 395 -2.82 -12.93 11.57
CA GLU A 395 -4.13 -12.28 11.72
C GLU A 395 -4.04 -10.75 11.53
N LYS A 396 -2.92 -10.15 11.97
CA LYS A 396 -2.61 -8.73 11.73
C LYS A 396 -2.42 -8.47 10.24
N VAL A 397 -1.66 -9.35 9.58
CA VAL A 397 -1.50 -9.36 8.12
C VAL A 397 -2.87 -9.52 7.43
N HIS A 398 -3.73 -10.42 7.90
CA HIS A 398 -5.08 -10.60 7.31
C HIS A 398 -5.92 -9.31 7.40
N VAL A 399 -5.90 -8.60 8.53
CA VAL A 399 -6.55 -7.28 8.65
C VAL A 399 -5.95 -6.28 7.66
N ASN A 400 -4.62 -6.24 7.51
CA ASN A 400 -3.98 -5.35 6.53
C ASN A 400 -4.28 -5.73 5.07
N LEU A 401 -4.51 -7.01 4.76
CA LEU A 401 -4.97 -7.45 3.43
C LEU A 401 -6.41 -7.00 3.14
N LEU A 402 -7.31 -7.11 4.12
CA LEU A 402 -8.67 -6.56 4.01
C LEU A 402 -8.66 -5.04 3.79
N ILE A 403 -7.78 -4.32 4.51
CA ILE A 403 -7.60 -2.86 4.33
C ILE A 403 -7.06 -2.53 2.93
N LEU A 404 -6.04 -3.26 2.45
CA LEU A 404 -5.44 -3.06 1.13
C LEU A 404 -6.49 -3.27 0.03
N GLU A 405 -7.20 -4.39 0.02
CA GLU A 405 -8.14 -4.69 -1.06
C GLU A 405 -9.38 -3.80 -1.04
N ALA A 406 -9.94 -3.49 0.14
CA ALA A 406 -11.08 -2.57 0.25
C ALA A 406 -10.69 -1.12 -0.13
N ARG A 407 -9.48 -0.67 0.20
CA ARG A 407 -8.97 0.63 -0.26
C ARG A 407 -8.78 0.64 -1.78
N LEU A 408 -8.16 -0.41 -2.34
CA LEU A 408 -7.96 -0.56 -3.78
C LEU A 408 -9.29 -0.56 -4.54
N GLN A 409 -10.29 -1.31 -4.08
CA GLN A 409 -11.61 -1.34 -4.71
C GLN A 409 -12.30 0.04 -4.61
N ALA A 410 -12.30 0.69 -3.45
CA ALA A 410 -12.91 2.02 -3.28
C ALA A 410 -12.31 3.08 -4.24
N GLU A 411 -10.97 3.16 -4.33
CA GLU A 411 -10.31 4.08 -5.26
C GLU A 411 -10.64 3.76 -6.72
N LEU A 412 -10.61 2.48 -7.11
CA LEU A 412 -10.95 2.05 -8.46
C LEU A 412 -12.41 2.37 -8.83
N LEU A 413 -13.38 2.11 -7.94
CA LEU A 413 -14.79 2.36 -8.22
C LEU A 413 -15.09 3.82 -8.58
N TYR A 414 -14.50 4.78 -7.85
CA TYR A 414 -14.67 6.20 -8.16
C TYR A 414 -14.04 6.59 -9.51
N ALA A 415 -12.81 6.15 -9.78
CA ALA A 415 -12.13 6.48 -11.03
C ALA A 415 -12.78 5.82 -12.25
N LEU A 416 -13.20 4.56 -12.13
CA LEU A 416 -13.89 3.82 -13.18
C LEU A 416 -15.28 4.39 -13.46
N ARG A 417 -16.04 4.80 -12.43
CA ARG A 417 -17.31 5.52 -12.61
C ARG A 417 -17.12 6.82 -13.40
N ALA A 418 -16.08 7.61 -13.07
CA ALA A 418 -15.76 8.83 -13.81
C ALA A 418 -15.37 8.55 -15.29
N ILE A 419 -14.67 7.45 -15.56
CA ILE A 419 -14.36 7.00 -16.93
C ILE A 419 -15.65 6.55 -17.66
N THR A 420 -16.55 5.79 -17.01
CA THR A 420 -17.86 5.46 -17.58
C THR A 420 -18.66 6.72 -17.93
N HIS A 421 -18.72 7.70 -17.03
CA HIS A 421 -19.44 8.96 -17.27
C HIS A 421 -18.82 9.72 -18.46
N TYR A 422 -17.50 9.75 -18.59
CA TYR A 422 -16.83 10.31 -19.77
C TYR A 422 -17.16 9.56 -21.06
N MET A 423 -17.20 8.22 -21.05
CA MET A 423 -17.47 7.41 -22.24
C MET A 423 -18.94 7.41 -22.71
N VAL A 424 -19.87 7.95 -21.91
CA VAL A 424 -21.32 7.96 -22.18
C VAL A 424 -21.85 9.39 -22.41
N SER A 425 -21.00 10.42 -22.27
CA SER A 425 -21.32 11.83 -22.53
C SER A 425 -20.84 12.30 -23.91
#